data_AF-A0A2K3MU19-F1
#
_entry.id   AF-A0A2K3MU19-F1
#
_cell.length_a   1.000
_cell.length_b   1.000
_cell.length_c   1.000
_cell.angle_alpha   90.00
_cell.angle_beta   90.00
_cell.angle_gamma   90.00
#
_symmetry.space_group_name_H-M   'P 1'
#
loop_
_entity.id
_entity.type
_entity.pdbx_description
1 polymer ?
#
loop_
_entity_poly.entity_id
_entity_poly.type
_entity_poly.pdbx_seq_one_letter_code
_entity_poly.pdbx_strand_id
1 'polypeptide(L)'
;MSSLPRELWTKILEIGIQNNGLTYKDLCCISISCRLLHRLSSEDSLWNHLLSTDFPLSPPSSSYLAYRTSKTVYSLKFVRDKERKNAAHRRIVLRKESQIVEHYRKLLVFQTQLSREKSKAIETSTELSHLRRVREASVALNVWQPEVVRGRQKQMVEQCVVPAESRIRALEMELRLCKQQILGLEKSHRDEQRRLDTAEEELESMKYHPLRKNEHNIRKNEHKVKRKKLKSCHSSLLPAHKLQLVLLLTDLVALHLHDTFQLLSSTMRNEIQDELLIL
;
A
#
# COMPACT_ATOMS: atom_id res chain seq x y z
N MET A 1 -52.34 28.13 -9.56
CA MET A 1 -52.13 27.29 -8.37
C MET A 1 -51.51 28.11 -7.23
N SER A 2 -52.18 29.20 -6.83
CA SER A 2 -51.70 30.07 -5.74
C SER A 2 -52.90 30.74 -5.06
N SER A 3 -53.78 29.91 -4.49
CA SER A 3 -54.96 30.33 -3.74
C SER A 3 -54.73 30.27 -2.22
N LEU A 4 -53.60 29.74 -1.75
CA LEU A 4 -53.27 29.71 -0.33
C LEU A 4 -52.62 31.04 0.10
N PRO A 5 -53.11 31.67 1.19
CA PRO A 5 -52.43 32.77 1.86
C PRO A 5 -50.98 32.47 2.22
N ARG A 6 -50.16 33.53 2.29
CA ARG A 6 -48.72 33.45 2.59
C ARG A 6 -48.45 32.78 3.94
N GLU A 7 -49.29 33.07 4.91
CA GLU A 7 -49.20 32.62 6.29
C GLU A 7 -49.37 31.09 6.37
N LEU A 8 -50.29 30.55 5.57
CA LEU A 8 -50.52 29.10 5.48
C LEU A 8 -49.34 28.40 4.80
N TRP A 9 -48.79 28.97 3.72
CA TRP A 9 -47.57 28.42 3.10
C TRP A 9 -46.39 28.41 4.06
N THR A 10 -46.22 29.47 4.86
CA THR A 10 -45.16 29.57 5.86
C THR A 10 -45.32 28.47 6.92
N LYS A 11 -46.54 28.29 7.43
CA LYS A 11 -46.86 27.22 8.40
C LYS A 11 -46.65 25.83 7.84
N ILE A 12 -47.03 25.58 6.58
CA ILE A 12 -46.79 24.29 5.91
C ILE A 12 -45.29 23.99 5.83
N LEU A 13 -44.47 24.97 5.45
CA LEU A 13 -43.02 24.82 5.38
C LEU A 13 -42.40 24.62 6.77
N GLU A 14 -42.82 25.40 7.78
CA GLU A 14 -42.38 25.25 9.16
C GLU A 14 -42.67 23.84 9.70
N ILE A 15 -43.91 23.35 9.57
CA ILE A 15 -44.33 22.01 9.99
C ILE A 15 -43.52 20.94 9.25
N GLY A 16 -43.29 21.13 7.94
CA GLY A 16 -42.49 20.23 7.13
C GLY A 16 -41.05 20.09 7.61
N ILE A 17 -40.41 21.19 8.02
CA ILE A 17 -39.04 21.15 8.57
C ILE A 17 -39.05 20.60 10.01
N GLN A 18 -40.02 20.97 10.84
CA GLN A 18 -40.18 20.45 12.21
C GLN A 18 -40.33 18.94 12.27
N ASN A 19 -41.05 18.37 11.32
CA ASN A 19 -41.23 16.93 11.22
C ASN A 19 -40.08 16.22 10.47
N ASN A 20 -38.97 16.91 10.17
CA ASN A 20 -37.86 16.43 9.35
C ASN A 20 -38.26 15.93 7.94
N GLY A 21 -39.44 16.32 7.44
CA GLY A 21 -39.94 15.97 6.12
C GLY A 21 -39.38 16.85 5.00
N LEU A 22 -38.87 18.05 5.33
CA LEU A 22 -38.22 18.98 4.39
C LEU A 22 -36.78 19.26 4.82
N THR A 23 -35.84 18.99 3.93
CA THR A 23 -34.42 19.28 4.13
C THR A 23 -34.01 20.62 3.50
N TYR A 24 -32.80 21.09 3.78
CA TYR A 24 -32.25 22.29 3.11
C TYR A 24 -32.25 22.17 1.58
N LYS A 25 -32.14 20.94 1.04
CA LYS A 25 -32.16 20.70 -0.41
C LYS A 25 -33.54 21.00 -0.98
N ASP A 26 -34.59 20.54 -0.29
CA ASP A 26 -35.97 20.75 -0.69
C ASP A 26 -36.32 22.24 -0.62
N LEU A 27 -35.86 22.93 0.42
CA LEU A 27 -36.01 24.38 0.56
C LEU A 27 -35.30 25.15 -0.58
N CYS A 28 -34.13 24.67 -1.02
CA CYS A 28 -33.43 25.22 -2.19
C CYS A 28 -34.21 24.95 -3.49
N CYS A 29 -34.75 23.74 -3.68
CA CYS A 29 -35.56 23.39 -4.85
C CYS A 29 -36.84 24.25 -4.94
N ILE A 30 -37.55 24.38 -3.81
CA ILE A 30 -38.75 25.22 -3.65
C ILE A 30 -38.45 26.69 -3.98
N SER A 31 -37.24 27.17 -3.64
CA SER A 31 -36.82 28.55 -3.94
C SER A 31 -36.70 28.86 -5.44
N ILE A 32 -36.60 27.83 -6.28
CA ILE A 32 -36.47 27.95 -7.74
C ILE A 32 -37.85 27.82 -8.42
N SER A 33 -38.83 27.22 -7.73
CA SER A 33 -40.15 26.91 -8.31
C SER A 33 -40.98 28.14 -8.66
N CYS A 34 -41.08 29.14 -7.77
CA CYS A 34 -41.82 30.38 -8.05
C CYS A 34 -41.37 31.57 -7.18
N ARG A 35 -41.77 32.79 -7.56
CA ARG A 35 -41.40 34.03 -6.84
C ARG A 35 -41.90 34.09 -5.39
N LEU A 36 -43.11 33.58 -5.13
CA LEU A 36 -43.66 33.54 -3.77
C LEU A 36 -42.83 32.61 -2.88
N LEU A 37 -42.59 31.39 -3.36
CA LEU A 37 -41.81 30.36 -2.66
C LEU A 37 -40.34 30.76 -2.50
N HIS A 38 -39.77 31.51 -3.46
CA HIS A 38 -38.43 32.09 -3.31
C HIS A 38 -38.33 33.04 -2.11
N ARG A 39 -39.33 33.91 -1.94
CA ARG A 39 -39.40 34.85 -0.81
C ARG A 39 -39.59 34.10 0.51
N LEU A 40 -40.51 33.14 0.55
CA LEU A 40 -40.78 32.31 1.74
C LEU A 40 -39.57 31.45 2.14
N SER A 41 -38.90 30.82 1.17
CA SER A 41 -37.68 30.03 1.36
C SER A 41 -36.51 30.87 1.89
N SER A 42 -36.59 32.20 1.81
CA SER A 42 -35.53 33.09 2.33
C SER A 42 -35.82 33.61 3.74
N GLU A 43 -36.90 33.16 4.39
CA GLU A 43 -37.25 33.57 5.76
C GLU A 43 -36.31 32.97 6.80
N ASP A 44 -35.83 33.80 7.72
CA ASP A 44 -34.83 33.39 8.72
C ASP A 44 -35.37 32.36 9.72
N SER A 45 -36.68 32.33 10.00
CA SER A 45 -37.30 31.33 10.88
C SER A 45 -37.05 29.89 10.41
N LEU A 46 -37.24 29.64 9.12
CA LEU A 46 -37.03 28.31 8.49
C LEU A 46 -35.56 27.88 8.59
N TRP A 47 -34.63 28.79 8.29
CA TRP A 47 -33.19 28.50 8.37
C TRP A 47 -32.68 28.40 9.81
N ASN A 48 -33.24 29.16 10.75
CA ASN A 48 -32.94 29.04 12.17
C ASN A 48 -33.38 27.68 12.70
N HIS A 49 -34.53 27.19 12.27
CA HIS A 49 -34.99 25.85 12.65
C HIS A 49 -34.06 24.76 12.09
N LEU A 50 -33.71 24.84 10.81
CA LEU A 50 -32.68 23.94 10.21
C LEU A 50 -31.33 24.03 10.92
N LEU A 51 -30.89 25.23 11.32
CA LEU A 51 -29.66 25.42 12.07
C LEU A 51 -29.69 24.70 13.43
N SER A 52 -30.82 24.78 14.14
CA SER A 52 -30.99 24.12 15.44
C SER A 52 -31.04 22.60 15.31
N THR A 53 -31.70 22.09 14.27
CA THR A 53 -31.83 20.65 14.03
C THR A 53 -30.52 20.03 13.52
N ASP A 54 -29.87 20.64 12.52
CA ASP A 54 -28.67 20.07 11.89
C ASP A 54 -27.38 20.36 12.69
N PHE A 55 -27.35 21.44 13.47
CA PHE A 55 -26.15 21.90 14.19
C PHE A 55 -26.43 22.23 15.67
N PRO A 56 -26.95 21.27 16.48
CA PRO A 56 -27.40 21.51 17.86
C PRO A 56 -26.28 21.93 18.83
N LEU A 57 -25.04 21.55 18.54
CA LEU A 57 -23.86 21.79 19.39
C LEU A 57 -23.08 23.06 19.02
N SER A 58 -23.66 23.95 18.20
CA SER A 58 -22.96 25.18 17.81
C SER A 58 -23.06 26.23 18.92
N PRO A 59 -21.94 26.78 19.42
CA PRO A 59 -22.00 27.91 20.34
C PRO A 59 -22.73 29.10 19.70
N PRO A 60 -23.38 29.96 20.52
CA PRO A 60 -24.04 31.15 20.04
C PRO A 60 -23.05 32.01 19.26
N SER A 61 -23.51 32.46 18.10
CA SER A 61 -22.76 33.17 17.08
C SER A 61 -21.77 34.21 17.62
N SER A 62 -20.53 34.17 17.13
CA SER A 62 -19.58 35.29 17.24
C SER A 62 -20.23 36.57 16.68
N SER A 63 -19.93 37.73 17.26
CA SER A 63 -20.45 39.05 16.86
C SER A 63 -20.33 39.35 15.36
N TYR A 64 -19.41 38.69 14.65
CA TYR A 64 -19.25 38.74 13.19
C TYR A 64 -20.36 38.05 12.36
N LEU A 65 -21.29 37.32 12.98
CA LEU A 65 -22.42 36.67 12.31
C LEU A 65 -23.74 37.40 12.57
N ALA A 66 -23.77 38.43 13.43
CA ALA A 66 -25.00 39.13 13.81
C ALA A 66 -25.65 39.92 12.66
N TYR A 67 -24.88 40.27 11.62
CA TYR A 67 -25.36 41.00 10.44
C TYR A 67 -25.72 40.08 9.25
N ARG A 68 -25.64 38.76 9.42
CA ARG A 68 -25.83 37.77 8.36
C ARG A 68 -27.21 37.11 8.47
N THR A 69 -27.90 36.94 7.33
CA THR A 69 -29.15 36.16 7.29
C THR A 69 -28.89 34.72 7.69
N SER A 70 -29.86 34.08 8.33
CA SER A 70 -29.75 32.71 8.83
C SER A 70 -29.43 31.72 7.72
N LYS A 71 -29.89 31.98 6.49
CA LYS A 71 -29.53 31.24 5.28
C LYS A 71 -28.02 31.25 4.99
N THR A 72 -27.38 32.41 5.10
CA THR A 72 -25.92 32.52 4.87
C THR A 72 -25.12 31.88 6.00
N VAL A 73 -25.61 31.98 7.23
CA VAL A 73 -25.02 31.29 8.40
C VAL A 73 -25.10 29.77 8.22
N TYR A 74 -26.25 29.25 7.81
CA TYR A 74 -26.45 27.83 7.51
C TYR A 74 -25.51 27.37 6.39
N SER A 75 -25.45 28.11 5.28
CA SER A 75 -24.56 27.80 4.16
C SER A 75 -23.09 27.71 4.60
N LEU A 76 -22.60 28.68 5.38
CA LEU A 76 -21.24 28.67 5.88
C LEU A 76 -20.96 27.47 6.80
N LYS A 77 -21.88 27.17 7.74
CA LYS A 77 -21.74 26.02 8.64
C LYS A 77 -21.74 24.70 7.87
N PHE A 78 -22.64 24.55 6.91
CA PHE A 78 -22.74 23.38 6.04
C PHE A 78 -21.45 23.16 5.25
N VAL A 79 -20.91 24.20 4.60
CA VAL A 79 -19.64 24.12 3.88
C VAL A 79 -18.51 23.70 4.82
N ARG A 80 -18.40 24.33 5.99
CA ARG A 80 -17.38 24.00 6.99
C ARG A 80 -17.52 22.56 7.51
N ASP A 81 -18.74 22.06 7.69
CA ASP A 81 -19.00 20.68 8.13
C ASP A 81 -18.66 19.66 7.04
N LYS A 82 -19.06 19.94 5.80
CA LYS A 82 -18.69 19.14 4.63
C LYS A 82 -17.17 19.08 4.46
N GLU A 83 -16.47 20.20 4.60
CA GLU A 83 -15.01 20.25 4.55
C GLU A 83 -14.36 19.47 5.69
N ARG A 84 -14.89 19.57 6.91
CA ARG A 84 -14.44 18.76 8.06
C ARG A 84 -14.59 17.27 7.78
N LYS A 85 -15.75 16.83 7.30
CA LYS A 85 -16.02 15.43 6.92
C LYS A 85 -15.08 14.95 5.80
N ASN A 86 -14.91 15.76 4.76
CA ASN A 86 -13.99 15.46 3.66
C ASN A 86 -12.53 15.39 4.13
N ALA A 87 -12.10 16.30 5.01
CA ALA A 87 -10.77 16.29 5.58
C ALA A 87 -10.55 15.05 6.47
N ALA A 88 -11.54 14.68 7.27
CA ALA A 88 -11.49 13.47 8.08
C ALA A 88 -11.37 12.21 7.21
N HIS A 89 -12.21 12.10 6.17
CA HIS A 89 -12.12 11.00 5.20
C HIS A 89 -10.77 10.95 4.49
N ARG A 90 -10.25 12.09 4.01
CA ARG A 90 -8.90 12.18 3.41
C ARG A 90 -7.81 11.69 4.36
N ARG A 91 -7.88 12.01 5.65
CA ARG A 91 -6.92 11.51 6.65
C ARG A 91 -6.99 9.98 6.79
N ILE A 92 -8.19 9.41 6.78
CA ILE A 92 -8.38 7.95 6.86
C ILE A 92 -7.74 7.28 5.64
N VAL A 93 -8.02 7.79 4.44
CA VAL A 93 -7.43 7.29 3.19
C VAL A 93 -5.90 7.36 3.21
N LEU A 94 -5.33 8.52 3.58
CA LEU A 94 -3.88 8.70 3.65
C LEU A 94 -3.21 7.77 4.67
N ARG A 95 -3.86 7.50 5.81
CA ARG A 95 -3.34 6.53 6.79
C ARG A 95 -3.29 5.12 6.20
N LYS A 96 -4.31 4.72 5.45
CA LYS A 96 -4.34 3.40 4.79
C LYS A 96 -3.31 3.31 3.67
N GLU A 97 -3.15 4.37 2.87
CA GLU A 97 -2.08 4.47 1.87
C GLU A 97 -0.69 4.38 2.50
N SER A 98 -0.49 5.03 3.65
CA SER A 98 0.76 4.92 4.42
C SER A 98 1.01 3.49 4.92
N GLN A 99 -0.03 2.77 5.36
CA GLN A 99 0.11 1.36 5.77
C GLN A 99 0.54 0.47 4.61
N ILE A 100 -0.03 0.66 3.42
CA ILE A 100 0.35 -0.05 2.20
C ILE A 100 1.84 0.14 1.88
N VAL A 101 2.32 1.39 1.94
CA VAL A 101 3.75 1.69 1.72
C VAL A 101 4.64 0.97 2.73
N GLU A 102 4.24 0.89 4.00
CA GLU A 102 4.99 0.14 5.01
C GLU A 102 4.98 -1.38 4.74
N HIS A 103 3.87 -1.95 4.26
CA HIS A 103 3.82 -3.35 3.85
C HIS A 103 4.79 -3.63 2.69
N TYR A 104 4.81 -2.77 1.66
CA TYR A 104 5.80 -2.86 0.57
C TYR A 104 7.24 -2.78 1.10
N ARG A 105 7.53 -1.85 2.03
CA ARG A 105 8.86 -1.72 2.64
C ARG A 105 9.28 -3.02 3.35
N LYS A 106 8.38 -3.64 4.11
CA LYS A 106 8.67 -4.91 4.79
C LYS A 106 8.88 -6.06 3.82
N LEU A 107 8.11 -6.14 2.74
CA LEU A 107 8.32 -7.15 1.69
C LEU A 107 9.72 -7.04 1.08
N LEU A 108 10.17 -5.82 0.78
CA LEU A 108 11.54 -5.58 0.29
C LEU A 108 12.61 -6.03 1.31
N VAL A 109 12.39 -5.76 2.60
CA VAL A 109 13.29 -6.22 3.67
C VAL A 109 13.35 -7.74 3.72
N PHE A 110 12.21 -8.43 3.69
CA PHE A 110 12.17 -9.89 3.67
C PHE A 110 12.83 -10.47 2.43
N GLN A 111 12.65 -9.86 1.26
CA GLN A 111 13.29 -10.29 0.02
C GLN A 111 14.81 -10.13 0.06
N THR A 112 15.29 -9.02 0.62
CA THR A 112 16.74 -8.76 0.80
C THR A 112 17.35 -9.75 1.80
N GLN A 113 16.65 -10.06 2.89
CA GLN A 113 17.10 -11.06 3.86
C GLN A 113 17.10 -12.47 3.24
N LEU A 114 16.06 -12.81 2.48
CA LEU A 114 15.92 -14.11 1.84
C LEU A 114 17.01 -14.36 0.79
N SER A 115 17.35 -13.35 -0.02
CA SER A 115 18.48 -13.44 -0.96
C SER A 115 19.81 -13.63 -0.22
N ARG A 116 20.05 -12.88 0.86
CA ARG A 116 21.23 -13.05 1.70
C ARG A 116 21.35 -14.46 2.29
N GLU A 117 20.28 -15.00 2.87
CA GLU A 117 20.30 -16.34 3.45
C GLU A 117 20.46 -17.43 2.38
N LYS A 118 19.90 -17.23 1.18
CA LYS A 118 20.14 -18.14 0.04
C LYS A 118 21.59 -18.13 -0.41
N SER A 119 22.21 -16.95 -0.58
CA SER A 119 23.64 -16.85 -0.91
C SER A 119 24.51 -17.51 0.14
N LYS A 120 24.24 -17.26 1.42
CA LYS A 120 24.94 -17.91 2.54
C LYS A 120 24.77 -19.44 2.52
N ALA A 121 23.57 -19.94 2.23
CA ALA A 121 23.33 -21.37 2.11
C ALA A 121 24.12 -22.01 0.95
N ILE A 122 24.25 -21.30 -0.18
CA ILE A 122 25.04 -21.75 -1.33
C ILE A 122 26.52 -21.76 -0.95
N GLU A 123 27.06 -20.67 -0.39
CA GLU A 123 28.45 -20.56 0.05
C GLU A 123 28.81 -21.68 1.04
N THR A 124 28.02 -21.84 2.11
CA THR A 124 28.24 -22.91 3.12
C THR A 124 28.15 -24.30 2.51
N SER A 125 27.23 -24.53 1.56
CA SER A 125 27.12 -25.81 0.84
C SER A 125 28.36 -26.08 -0.02
N THR A 126 28.86 -25.07 -0.74
CA THR A 126 30.07 -25.21 -1.57
C THR A 126 31.30 -25.48 -0.71
N GLU A 127 31.46 -24.76 0.41
CA GLU A 127 32.55 -24.97 1.36
C GLU A 127 32.50 -26.37 1.96
N LEU A 128 31.32 -26.83 2.37
CA LEU A 128 31.12 -28.17 2.91
C LEU A 128 31.51 -29.25 1.88
N SER A 129 31.10 -29.09 0.62
CA SER A 129 31.47 -30.03 -0.46
C SER A 129 32.97 -30.05 -0.73
N HIS A 130 33.62 -28.88 -0.66
CA HIS A 130 35.06 -28.75 -0.86
C HIS A 130 35.82 -29.43 0.28
N LEU A 131 35.43 -29.17 1.54
CA LEU A 131 36.06 -29.80 2.70
C LEU A 131 35.89 -31.32 2.72
N ARG A 132 34.74 -31.84 2.31
CA ARG A 132 34.53 -33.30 2.16
C ARG A 132 35.47 -33.90 1.12
N ARG A 133 35.62 -33.27 -0.05
CA ARG A 133 36.59 -33.69 -1.08
C ARG A 133 38.03 -33.66 -0.59
N VAL A 134 38.44 -32.59 0.09
CA VAL A 134 39.79 -32.47 0.67
C VAL A 134 40.04 -33.56 1.71
N ARG A 135 39.05 -33.84 2.57
CA ARG A 135 39.11 -34.91 3.56
C ARG A 135 39.27 -36.27 2.88
N GLU A 136 38.45 -36.58 1.88
CA GLU A 136 38.51 -37.84 1.13
C GLU A 136 39.87 -38.02 0.44
N ALA A 137 40.38 -36.97 -0.21
CA ALA A 137 41.70 -36.97 -0.83
C ALA A 137 42.82 -37.17 0.22
N SER A 138 42.71 -36.53 1.39
CA SER A 138 43.66 -36.72 2.49
C SER A 138 43.63 -38.16 3.03
N VAL A 139 42.45 -38.75 3.21
CA VAL A 139 42.31 -40.15 3.64
C VAL A 139 42.94 -41.08 2.61
N ALA A 140 42.67 -40.87 1.31
CA ALA A 140 43.29 -41.65 0.25
C ALA A 140 44.83 -41.52 0.27
N LEU A 141 45.38 -40.30 0.34
CA LEU A 141 46.83 -40.11 0.45
C LEU A 141 47.43 -40.84 1.67
N ASN A 142 46.76 -40.78 2.82
CA ASN A 142 47.22 -41.46 4.05
C ASN A 142 47.25 -42.99 3.94
N VAL A 143 46.32 -43.57 3.18
CA VAL A 143 46.24 -45.03 2.94
C VAL A 143 47.34 -45.49 1.98
N TRP A 144 47.67 -44.68 0.96
CA TRP A 144 48.57 -45.08 -0.12
C TRP A 144 50.03 -44.62 0.06
N GLN A 145 50.34 -43.80 1.07
CA GLN A 145 51.71 -43.30 1.31
C GLN A 145 52.57 -44.22 2.21
N PRO A 146 53.88 -44.36 1.93
CA PRO A 146 54.84 -45.03 2.81
C PRO A 146 54.98 -44.34 4.17
N GLU A 147 55.26 -45.13 5.20
CA GLU A 147 55.25 -44.73 6.61
C GLU A 147 56.23 -43.60 6.97
N VAL A 148 57.36 -43.52 6.27
CA VAL A 148 58.40 -42.50 6.46
C VAL A 148 57.90 -41.09 6.09
N VAL A 149 56.94 -40.99 5.15
CA VAL A 149 56.34 -39.71 4.74
C VAL A 149 55.22 -39.29 5.71
N ARG A 150 54.50 -40.28 6.29
CA ARG A 150 53.42 -40.04 7.28
C ARG A 150 53.89 -39.30 8.52
N GLY A 151 55.09 -39.55 9.02
CA GLY A 151 55.58 -38.95 10.29
C GLY A 151 55.60 -37.41 10.27
N ARG A 152 56.09 -36.81 9.17
CA ARG A 152 56.21 -35.36 9.03
C ARG A 152 54.85 -34.68 8.80
N GLN A 153 53.97 -35.33 8.03
CA GLN A 153 52.60 -34.85 7.77
C GLN A 153 51.72 -34.96 9.02
N LYS A 154 51.87 -36.03 9.80
CA LYS A 154 51.17 -36.24 11.08
C LYS A 154 51.49 -35.12 12.07
N GLN A 155 52.77 -34.76 12.21
CA GLN A 155 53.20 -33.68 13.11
C GLN A 155 52.66 -32.30 12.69
N MET A 156 52.49 -32.06 11.39
CA MET A 156 51.86 -30.83 10.87
C MET A 156 50.34 -30.81 11.07
N VAL A 157 49.64 -31.95 10.91
CA VAL A 157 48.19 -32.05 11.12
C VAL A 157 47.82 -31.97 12.61
N GLU A 158 48.66 -32.52 13.50
CA GLU A 158 48.51 -32.39 14.96
C GLU A 158 48.64 -30.94 15.46
N GLN A 159 49.22 -30.03 14.66
CA GLN A 159 49.29 -28.59 14.96
C GLN A 159 48.03 -27.81 14.52
N CYS A 160 47.08 -28.44 13.79
CA CYS A 160 45.80 -27.81 13.46
C CYS A 160 44.87 -27.77 14.68
N VAL A 161 44.48 -26.57 15.11
CA VAL A 161 43.69 -26.33 16.34
C VAL A 161 42.27 -26.92 16.29
N VAL A 162 41.71 -27.18 15.10
CA VAL A 162 40.35 -27.70 14.93
C VAL A 162 40.33 -28.87 13.94
N PRO A 163 39.85 -30.07 14.34
CA PRO A 163 39.66 -31.21 13.45
C PRO A 163 38.69 -30.92 12.30
N ALA A 164 38.94 -31.49 11.12
CA ALA A 164 38.10 -31.32 9.93
C ALA A 164 36.64 -31.75 10.18
N GLU A 165 36.42 -32.81 10.95
CA GLU A 165 35.12 -33.34 11.34
C GLU A 165 34.30 -32.30 12.13
N SER A 166 34.94 -31.53 13.01
CA SER A 166 34.28 -30.47 13.77
C SER A 166 33.82 -29.35 12.85
N ARG A 167 34.64 -28.96 11.87
CA ARG A 167 34.28 -27.94 10.87
C ARG A 167 33.16 -28.42 9.95
N ILE A 168 33.18 -29.69 9.52
CA ILE A 168 32.11 -30.30 8.74
C ILE A 168 30.78 -30.25 9.51
N ARG A 169 30.77 -30.66 10.79
CA ARG A 169 29.57 -30.59 11.63
C ARG A 169 29.06 -29.16 11.83
N ALA A 170 29.97 -28.19 11.99
CA ALA A 170 29.60 -26.78 12.11
C ALA A 170 28.88 -26.28 10.84
N LEU A 171 29.46 -26.53 9.66
CA LEU A 171 28.86 -26.16 8.37
C LEU A 171 27.52 -26.86 8.10
N GLU A 172 27.38 -28.13 8.49
CA GLU A 172 26.09 -28.84 8.42
C GLU A 172 25.01 -28.17 9.28
N MET A 173 25.38 -27.73 10.48
CA MET A 173 24.47 -27.00 11.38
C MET A 173 24.13 -25.61 10.84
N GLU A 174 25.11 -24.89 10.27
CA GLU A 174 24.87 -23.61 9.60
C GLU A 174 23.92 -23.75 8.41
N LEU A 175 24.09 -24.79 7.59
CA LEU A 175 23.21 -25.06 6.45
C LEU A 175 21.78 -25.39 6.90
N ARG A 176 21.62 -26.14 8.00
CA ARG A 176 20.30 -26.39 8.62
C ARG A 176 19.67 -25.10 9.12
N LEU A 177 20.45 -24.23 9.75
CA LEU A 177 19.97 -22.93 10.22
C LEU A 177 19.52 -22.04 9.06
N CYS A 178 20.32 -21.95 7.99
CA CYS A 178 19.96 -21.18 6.80
C CYS A 178 18.65 -21.69 6.19
N LYS A 179 18.47 -23.02 6.08
CA LYS A 179 17.20 -23.62 5.62
C LYS A 179 16.02 -23.20 6.50
N GLN A 180 16.17 -23.27 7.82
CA GLN A 180 15.11 -22.87 8.75
C GLN A 180 14.79 -21.37 8.65
N GLN A 181 15.81 -20.52 8.51
CA GLN A 181 15.67 -19.08 8.35
C GLN A 181 14.95 -18.73 7.04
N ILE A 182 15.32 -19.37 5.93
CA ILE A 182 14.66 -19.20 4.63
C ILE A 182 13.17 -19.55 4.75
N LEU A 183 12.83 -20.71 5.32
CA LEU A 183 11.43 -21.11 5.52
C LEU A 183 10.64 -20.11 6.38
N GLY A 184 11.24 -19.61 7.45
CA GLY A 184 10.64 -18.60 8.31
C GLY A 184 10.40 -17.25 7.60
N LEU A 185 11.37 -16.80 6.81
CA LEU A 185 11.28 -15.59 6.01
C LEU A 185 10.24 -15.72 4.90
N GLU A 186 10.20 -16.85 4.19
CA GLU A 186 9.19 -17.10 3.15
C GLU A 186 7.78 -17.10 3.72
N LYS A 187 7.58 -17.70 4.90
CA LYS A 187 6.30 -17.64 5.60
C LYS A 187 5.93 -16.20 5.94
N SER A 188 6.87 -15.45 6.53
CA SER A 188 6.67 -14.05 6.91
C SER A 188 6.36 -13.17 5.70
N HIS A 189 7.03 -13.40 4.57
CA HIS A 189 6.78 -12.74 3.30
C HIS A 189 5.36 -13.02 2.80
N ARG A 190 4.92 -14.29 2.78
CA ARG A 190 3.55 -14.64 2.38
C ARG A 190 2.50 -14.02 3.30
N ASP A 191 2.75 -14.03 4.61
CA ASP A 191 1.82 -13.47 5.58
C ASP A 191 1.71 -11.93 5.43
N GLU A 192 2.83 -11.25 5.17
CA GLU A 192 2.83 -9.80 4.92
C GLU A 192 2.22 -9.44 3.57
N GLN A 193 2.39 -10.28 2.53
CA GLN A 193 1.70 -10.11 1.25
C GLN A 193 0.17 -10.14 1.43
N ARG A 194 -0.35 -11.12 2.20
CA ARG A 194 -1.80 -11.16 2.46
C ARG A 194 -2.31 -9.90 3.18
N ARG A 195 -1.52 -9.36 4.12
CA ARG A 195 -1.84 -8.11 4.81
C ARG A 195 -1.87 -6.92 3.86
N LEU A 196 -0.92 -6.88 2.91
CA LEU A 196 -0.90 -5.88 1.84
C LEU A 196 -2.18 -5.97 1.00
N ASP A 197 -2.52 -7.16 0.51
CA ASP A 197 -3.69 -7.38 -0.35
C ASP A 197 -4.98 -6.93 0.37
N THR A 198 -5.16 -7.32 1.64
CA THR A 198 -6.30 -6.86 2.46
C THR A 198 -6.32 -5.33 2.62
N ALA A 199 -5.15 -4.70 2.84
CA ALA A 199 -5.07 -3.25 2.99
C ALA A 199 -5.40 -2.52 1.68
N GLU A 200 -5.03 -3.07 0.53
CA GLU A 200 -5.35 -2.55 -0.80
C GLU A 200 -6.85 -2.68 -1.11
N GLU A 201 -7.47 -3.82 -0.80
CA GLU A 201 -8.92 -4.03 -0.93
C GLU A 201 -9.72 -3.04 -0.06
N GLU A 202 -9.31 -2.87 1.20
CA GLU A 202 -9.90 -1.88 2.10
C GLU A 202 -9.75 -0.46 1.53
N LEU A 203 -8.58 -0.10 1.01
CA LEU A 203 -8.36 1.21 0.41
C LEU A 203 -9.26 1.43 -0.82
N GLU A 204 -9.43 0.43 -1.66
CA GLU A 204 -10.32 0.50 -2.82
C GLU A 204 -11.78 0.67 -2.40
N SER A 205 -12.21 -0.03 -1.34
CA SER A 205 -13.54 0.14 -0.75
C SER A 205 -13.77 1.55 -0.21
N MET A 206 -12.75 2.18 0.38
CA MET A 206 -12.81 3.55 0.87
C MET A 206 -12.82 4.58 -0.27
N LYS A 207 -12.14 4.29 -1.38
CA LYS A 207 -12.09 5.16 -2.57
C LYS A 207 -13.37 5.11 -3.39
N TYR A 208 -14.15 4.04 -3.27
CA TYR A 208 -15.42 3.88 -3.99
C TYR A 208 -16.40 5.01 -3.62
N HIS A 209 -16.63 5.89 -4.60
CA HIS A 209 -17.70 6.87 -4.55
C HIS A 209 -18.66 6.58 -5.71
N PRO A 210 -19.95 6.24 -5.44
CA PRO A 210 -20.92 5.81 -6.46
C PRO A 210 -21.07 6.76 -7.66
N LEU A 211 -20.66 8.03 -7.52
CA LEU A 211 -20.77 9.06 -8.56
C LEU A 211 -19.43 9.54 -9.15
N ARG A 212 -18.26 8.99 -8.73
CA ARG A 212 -16.94 9.48 -9.18
C ARG A 212 -16.40 8.81 -10.45
N LYS A 213 -17.02 7.72 -10.92
CA LYS A 213 -16.58 7.01 -12.15
C LYS A 213 -16.73 7.82 -13.45
N ASN A 214 -17.32 9.01 -13.43
CA ASN A 214 -17.55 9.82 -14.64
C ASN A 214 -16.45 10.83 -14.98
N GLU A 215 -15.44 11.05 -14.13
CA GLU A 215 -14.39 12.04 -14.47
C GLU A 215 -13.40 11.55 -15.55
N HIS A 216 -13.32 10.23 -15.81
CA HIS A 216 -12.48 9.69 -16.89
C HIS A 216 -13.09 9.77 -18.29
N ASN A 217 -14.40 10.05 -18.42
CA ASN A 217 -15.07 10.15 -19.72
C ASN A 217 -15.29 11.59 -20.20
N ILE A 218 -15.07 12.61 -19.36
CA ILE A 218 -15.28 14.01 -19.77
C ILE A 218 -14.12 14.55 -20.64
N ARG A 219 -12.91 13.96 -20.57
CA ARG A 219 -11.76 14.44 -21.35
C ARG A 219 -11.77 14.03 -22.83
N LYS A 220 -12.73 13.22 -23.29
CA LYS A 220 -12.81 12.76 -24.70
C LYS A 220 -13.84 13.50 -25.55
N ASN A 221 -14.60 14.44 -25.00
CA ASN A 221 -15.61 15.18 -25.77
C ASN A 221 -15.45 16.69 -25.62
N GLU A 222 -14.34 17.22 -26.12
CA GLU A 222 -14.14 18.66 -26.32
C GLU A 222 -14.72 19.11 -27.67
N HIS A 223 -16.01 19.44 -27.68
CA HIS A 223 -16.57 20.34 -28.70
C HIS A 223 -17.27 21.54 -28.07
N LYS A 224 -16.56 22.67 -28.14
CA LYS A 224 -17.03 24.07 -28.22
C LYS A 224 -18.19 24.48 -27.30
N VAL A 225 -17.87 24.86 -26.05
CA VAL A 225 -18.59 25.96 -25.37
C VAL A 225 -17.57 26.89 -24.72
N LYS A 226 -17.45 28.11 -25.25
CA LYS A 226 -16.63 29.19 -24.67
C LYS A 226 -17.15 29.53 -23.27
N ARG A 227 -16.38 29.23 -22.21
CA ARG A 227 -16.59 29.77 -20.87
C ARG A 227 -15.30 30.38 -20.32
N LYS A 228 -15.50 31.48 -19.58
CA LYS A 228 -14.51 32.42 -19.04
C LYS A 228 -13.43 31.73 -18.20
N LYS A 229 -12.17 32.12 -18.42
CA LYS A 229 -10.99 31.72 -17.62
C LYS A 229 -11.17 32.12 -16.15
N LEU A 230 -11.21 31.12 -15.26
CA LEU A 230 -10.73 31.26 -13.88
C LEU A 230 -9.49 30.38 -13.74
N LYS A 231 -8.44 30.94 -13.12
CA LYS A 231 -7.11 30.34 -12.96
C LYS A 231 -7.22 28.98 -12.25
N SER A 232 -6.89 27.92 -12.99
CA SER A 232 -6.61 26.59 -12.46
C SER A 232 -5.19 26.60 -11.88
N CYS A 233 -5.03 26.28 -10.60
CA CYS A 233 -3.73 25.94 -10.05
C CYS A 233 -3.44 24.47 -10.40
N HIS A 234 -2.44 24.29 -11.25
CA HIS A 234 -1.81 23.00 -11.51
C HIS A 234 -1.20 22.45 -10.21
N SER A 235 -1.54 21.22 -9.87
CA SER A 235 -0.58 20.26 -9.31
C SER A 235 -1.19 18.86 -9.30
N SER A 236 -1.19 18.20 -10.45
CA SER A 236 -1.23 16.73 -10.51
C SER A 236 0.09 16.28 -11.12
N LEU A 237 1.15 16.39 -10.32
CA LEU A 237 2.33 15.57 -10.51
C LEU A 237 1.88 14.12 -10.27
N LEU A 238 1.89 13.33 -11.34
CA LEU A 238 1.99 11.89 -11.22
C LEU A 238 3.14 11.59 -10.25
N PRO A 239 2.93 10.76 -9.21
CA PRO A 239 3.97 10.56 -8.23
C PRO A 239 5.15 9.84 -8.88
N ALA A 240 6.31 10.50 -8.91
CA ALA A 240 7.57 9.96 -9.43
C ALA A 240 7.91 8.57 -8.87
N HIS A 241 7.38 8.22 -7.68
CA HIS A 241 7.54 6.89 -7.09
C HIS A 241 6.93 5.74 -7.91
N LYS A 242 5.86 5.97 -8.69
CA LYS A 242 5.23 4.89 -9.48
C LYS A 242 6.08 4.49 -10.69
N LEU A 243 6.71 5.46 -11.35
CA LEU A 243 7.62 5.18 -12.47
C LEU A 243 8.94 4.57 -11.97
N GLN A 244 9.41 5.01 -10.80
CA GLN A 244 10.63 4.47 -10.19
C GLN A 244 10.43 3.03 -9.68
N LEU A 245 9.24 2.68 -9.16
CA LEU A 245 8.93 1.29 -8.79
C LEU A 245 8.79 0.38 -10.01
N VAL A 246 8.20 0.86 -11.10
CA VAL A 246 8.07 0.07 -12.34
C VAL A 246 9.44 -0.21 -12.94
N LEU A 247 10.34 0.78 -12.98
CA LEU A 247 11.71 0.59 -13.46
C LEU A 247 12.53 -0.36 -12.57
N LEU A 248 12.41 -0.23 -11.24
CA LEU A 248 13.07 -1.16 -10.31
C LEU A 248 12.52 -2.59 -10.41
N LEU A 249 11.22 -2.76 -10.65
CA LEU A 249 10.61 -4.08 -10.84
C LEU A 249 11.05 -4.72 -12.17
N THR A 250 11.20 -3.94 -13.25
CA THR A 250 11.70 -4.47 -14.52
C THR A 250 13.16 -4.90 -14.42
N ASP A 251 13.99 -4.16 -13.70
CA ASP A 251 15.40 -4.50 -13.48
C ASP A 251 15.54 -5.74 -12.57
N LEU A 252 14.67 -5.89 -11.57
CA LEU A 252 14.66 -7.05 -10.68
C LEU A 252 14.21 -8.34 -11.39
N VAL A 253 13.21 -8.24 -12.27
CA VAL A 253 12.75 -9.37 -13.10
C VAL A 253 13.83 -9.77 -14.10
N ALA A 254 14.55 -8.81 -14.68
CA ALA A 254 15.67 -9.09 -15.57
C ALA A 254 16.83 -9.82 -14.85
N LEU A 255 17.16 -9.42 -13.63
CA LEU A 255 18.16 -10.10 -12.79
C LEU A 255 17.73 -11.53 -12.42
N HIS A 256 16.47 -11.71 -12.02
CA HIS A 256 15.96 -13.03 -11.67
C HIS A 256 15.90 -13.98 -12.87
N LEU A 257 15.59 -13.48 -14.06
CA LEU A 257 15.64 -14.26 -15.31
C LEU A 257 17.08 -14.63 -15.67
N HIS A 258 18.04 -13.71 -15.48
CA HIS A 258 19.46 -13.99 -15.74
C HIS A 258 20.01 -15.07 -14.79
N ASP A 259 19.70 -15.00 -13.50
CA ASP A 259 20.14 -15.99 -12.50
C ASP A 259 19.53 -17.37 -12.76
N THR A 260 18.25 -17.43 -13.16
CA THR A 260 17.62 -18.71 -13.53
C THR A 260 18.24 -19.32 -14.80
N PHE A 261 18.64 -18.49 -15.77
CA PHE A 261 19.30 -18.93 -16.99
C PHE A 261 20.71 -19.45 -16.73
N GLN A 262 21.48 -18.78 -15.85
CA GLN A 262 22.80 -19.24 -15.40
C GLN A 262 22.71 -20.57 -14.65
N LEU A 263 21.70 -20.75 -13.79
CA LEU A 263 21.50 -21.99 -13.05
C LEU A 263 21.17 -23.15 -14.02
N LEU A 264 20.22 -22.97 -14.93
CA LEU A 264 19.87 -23.97 -15.95
C LEU A 264 21.06 -24.31 -16.87
N SER A 265 21.86 -23.30 -17.25
CA SER A 265 23.08 -23.51 -18.04
C SER A 265 24.15 -24.29 -17.27
N SER A 266 24.25 -24.11 -15.95
CA SER A 266 25.16 -24.88 -15.10
C SER A 266 24.70 -26.33 -14.89
N THR A 267 23.40 -26.56 -14.72
CA THR A 267 22.83 -27.91 -14.56
C THR A 267 22.97 -28.72 -15.85
N MET A 268 22.66 -28.12 -17.00
CA MET A 268 22.83 -28.75 -18.32
C MET A 268 24.29 -29.09 -18.61
N ARG A 269 25.25 -28.24 -18.21
CA ARG A 269 26.69 -28.55 -18.36
C ARG A 269 27.12 -29.73 -17.50
N ASN A 270 26.59 -29.86 -16.28
CA ASN A 270 26.92 -30.96 -15.39
C ASN A 270 26.31 -32.29 -15.88
N GLU A 271 25.09 -32.28 -16.41
CA GLU A 271 24.45 -33.49 -16.98
C GLU A 271 25.19 -34.01 -18.22
N ILE A 272 25.66 -33.12 -19.11
CA ILE A 272 26.46 -33.52 -20.29
C ILE A 272 27.83 -34.10 -19.88
N GLN A 273 28.39 -33.62 -18.76
CA GLN A 273 29.69 -34.07 -18.27
C GLN A 273 29.59 -35.41 -17.52
N ASP A 274 28.44 -35.68 -16.88
CA ASP A 274 28.13 -36.97 -16.26
C ASP A 274 27.79 -38.05 -17.31
N GLU A 275 27.18 -37.70 -18.46
CA GLU A 275 26.96 -38.67 -19.55
C GLU A 275 28.24 -39.01 -20.35
N LEU A 276 29.20 -38.09 -20.45
CA LEU A 276 30.49 -38.35 -21.11
C LEU A 276 31.48 -39.16 -20.27
N LEU A 277 31.17 -39.39 -18.98
CA LEU A 277 31.98 -40.20 -18.05
C LEU A 277 31.56 -41.68 -18.00
N ILE A 278 30.55 -42.07 -18.79
CA ILE A 278 29.96 -43.43 -18.86
C ILE A 278 30.31 -44.15 -20.19
N LEU A 279 31.03 -43.50 -21.12
CA LEU A 279 31.59 -44.09 -22.34
C LEU A 279 33.13 -44.21 -22.25
#